data_AF-A0A239XVQ2-F1
#
_entry.id   AF-A0A239XVQ2-F1
#
_cell.length_a   1.000
_cell.length_b   1.000
_cell.length_c   1.000
_cell.angle_alpha   90.00
_cell.angle_beta   90.00
_cell.angle_gamma   90.00
#
_symmetry.space_group_name_H-M   'P 1'
#
loop_
_entity.id
_entity.type
_entity.pdbx_description
1 polymer ?
#
loop_
_entity_poly.entity_id
_entity_poly.type
_entity_poly.pdbx_seq_one_letter_code
_entity_poly.pdbx_strand_id
1 'polypeptide(L)'
;MKKNTVAVVLLFSLSFYSQEVKPSDSIIKTKEIQEVLIKAQRKKQFSDHANYTFDKEALEKARHSKDLLTTLPELQLDPISNTVTSIKGGKILFLINGIEASDNQIKSIAPTNVVRVEYFDIPPTRFVTRADTVVNIVTRNPEKGYSYGADITSAFITGFVNGSAYGNYTKGKNDFGLEYNINLRDYDNRIVDKIYEYDLNNLRYRSAEQQNDHFGYTD
;
A
#
# COMPACT_ATOMS: atom_id res chain seq x y z
N MET A 1 11.60 41.47 32.31
CA MET A 1 11.76 40.20 31.56
C MET A 1 10.70 39.23 32.07
N LYS A 2 9.54 39.17 31.40
CA LYS A 2 9.09 38.08 30.50
C LYS A 2 9.07 36.69 31.15
N LYS A 3 7.87 36.11 31.23
CA LYS A 3 7.54 34.74 30.81
C LYS A 3 6.00 34.63 30.72
N ASN A 4 5.46 34.87 29.53
CA ASN A 4 4.07 34.55 29.20
C ASN A 4 4.05 33.14 28.59
N THR A 5 3.54 32.17 29.33
CA THR A 5 3.19 30.84 28.81
C THR A 5 1.79 30.91 28.24
N VAL A 6 1.70 30.92 26.91
CA VAL A 6 0.43 30.76 26.18
C VAL A 6 0.18 29.27 26.02
N ALA A 7 -0.80 28.74 26.76
CA ALA A 7 -1.31 27.39 26.54
C ALA A 7 -2.29 27.44 25.36
N VAL A 8 -1.88 26.90 24.21
CA VAL A 8 -2.75 26.71 23.05
C VAL A 8 -3.55 25.42 23.29
N VAL A 9 -4.78 25.57 23.76
CA VAL A 9 -5.76 24.49 23.83
C VAL A 9 -6.38 24.35 22.43
N LEU A 10 -5.91 23.37 21.66
CA LEU A 10 -6.55 22.94 20.42
C LEU A 10 -7.78 22.09 20.77
N LEU A 11 -8.94 22.74 20.84
CA LEU A 11 -10.26 22.11 20.87
C LEU A 11 -10.49 21.38 19.53
N PHE A 12 -10.10 20.11 19.44
CA PHE A 12 -10.59 19.22 18.38
C PHE A 12 -11.98 18.72 18.79
N SER A 13 -13.03 19.39 18.29
CA SER A 13 -14.38 18.87 18.34
C SER A 13 -14.47 17.62 17.45
N LEU A 14 -14.39 16.44 18.07
CA LEU A 14 -14.73 15.17 17.42
C LEU A 14 -16.24 15.15 17.17
N SER A 15 -16.66 15.68 16.02
CA SER A 15 -17.99 15.40 15.49
C SER A 15 -17.98 13.95 14.99
N PHE A 16 -18.43 13.03 15.84
CA PHE A 16 -18.72 11.66 15.44
C PHE A 16 -19.93 11.68 14.49
N TYR A 17 -19.67 11.68 13.17
CA TYR A 17 -20.68 11.30 12.20
C TYR A 17 -20.88 9.79 12.30
N SER A 18 -21.97 9.39 12.95
CA SER A 18 -22.48 8.02 12.86
C SER A 18 -22.97 7.79 11.42
N GLN A 19 -22.19 7.07 10.60
CA GLN A 19 -22.67 6.59 9.32
C GLN A 19 -23.46 5.30 9.55
N GLU A 20 -24.73 5.28 9.14
CA GLU A 20 -25.47 4.03 8.95
C GLU A 20 -24.72 3.16 7.95
N VAL A 21 -24.24 1.99 8.40
CA VAL A 21 -23.76 0.95 7.51
C VAL A 21 -24.97 0.30 6.85
N LYS A 22 -25.43 0.88 5.73
CA LYS A 22 -26.29 0.15 4.79
C LYS A 22 -25.42 -0.95 4.16
N PRO A 23 -25.86 -2.22 4.13
CA PRO A 23 -25.13 -3.27 3.43
C PRO A 23 -25.12 -2.91 1.94
N SER A 24 -24.00 -2.34 1.50
CA SER A 24 -23.78 -1.89 0.13
C SER A 24 -23.10 -3.00 -0.64
N ASP A 25 -23.55 -3.20 -1.88
CA ASP A 25 -22.96 -3.96 -3.00
C ASP A 25 -21.49 -3.56 -3.31
N SER A 26 -20.62 -3.62 -2.30
CA SER A 26 -19.23 -3.17 -2.34
C SER A 26 -18.41 -4.00 -3.32
N ILE A 27 -18.68 -5.30 -3.43
CA ILE A 27 -17.97 -6.21 -4.34
C ILE A 27 -18.29 -5.88 -5.80
N ILE A 28 -19.58 -5.66 -6.13
CA ILE A 28 -20.03 -5.35 -7.49
C ILE A 28 -19.45 -3.99 -7.91
N LYS A 29 -19.52 -2.99 -7.02
CA LYS A 29 -18.99 -1.64 -7.27
C LYS A 29 -17.47 -1.62 -7.47
N THR A 30 -16.72 -2.40 -6.67
CA THR A 30 -15.26 -2.51 -6.84
C THR A 30 -14.91 -3.17 -8.18
N LYS A 31 -15.65 -4.22 -8.57
CA LYS A 31 -15.43 -4.91 -9.84
C LYS A 31 -15.73 -4.01 -11.05
N GLU A 32 -16.79 -3.22 -10.99
CA GLU A 32 -17.11 -2.22 -12.04
C GLU A 32 -16.01 -1.17 -12.18
N ILE A 33 -15.48 -0.65 -11.07
CA ILE A 33 -14.36 0.30 -11.09
C ILE A 33 -13.14 -0.35 -11.75
N GLN A 34 -12.78 -1.57 -11.34
CA GLN A 34 -11.63 -2.28 -11.89
C GLN A 34 -11.79 -2.56 -13.40
N GLU A 35 -12.99 -2.94 -13.84
CA GLU A 35 -13.28 -3.16 -15.27
C GLU A 35 -13.11 -1.88 -16.10
N VAL A 36 -13.60 -0.74 -15.59
CA VAL A 36 -13.43 0.56 -16.25
C VAL A 36 -11.95 0.94 -16.33
N LEU A 37 -11.19 0.73 -15.25
CA LEU A 37 -9.77 1.02 -15.22
C LEU A 37 -8.99 0.21 -16.27
N ILE A 38 -9.28 -1.09 -16.41
CA ILE A 38 -8.63 -1.98 -17.37
C ILE A 38 -8.96 -1.57 -18.81
N LYS A 39 -10.22 -1.21 -19.11
CA LYS A 39 -10.63 -0.78 -20.45
C LYS A 39 -10.01 0.57 -20.87
N ALA A 40 -9.74 1.44 -19.91
CA ALA A 40 -9.17 2.77 -20.11
C ALA A 40 -7.63 2.79 -20.17
N GLN A 41 -6.98 1.66 -19.90
CA GLN A 41 -5.53 1.53 -19.90
C GLN A 41 -5.01 1.32 -21.32
N ARG A 42 -4.00 2.10 -21.69
CA ARG A 42 -3.29 1.96 -22.97
C ARG A 42 -1.85 1.56 -22.69
N LYS A 43 -1.36 0.58 -23.43
CA LYS A 43 0.02 0.07 -23.34
C LYS A 43 0.83 0.54 -24.55
N LYS A 44 2.03 1.08 -24.29
CA LYS A 44 3.07 1.30 -25.30
C LYS A 44 4.33 0.54 -24.88
N GLN A 45 4.72 -0.45 -25.68
CA GLN A 45 5.90 -1.27 -25.42
C GLN A 45 7.16 -0.58 -25.97
N PHE A 46 8.21 -0.53 -25.14
CA PHE A 46 9.56 -0.13 -25.51
C PHE A 46 10.50 -1.34 -25.39
N SER A 47 11.77 -1.18 -25.76
CA SER A 47 12.79 -2.23 -25.71
C SER A 47 13.12 -2.67 -24.28
N ASP A 48 13.07 -1.73 -23.34
CA ASP A 48 13.50 -1.86 -21.96
C ASP A 48 12.33 -1.88 -20.96
N HIS A 49 11.19 -1.26 -21.30
CA HIS A 49 10.03 -1.17 -20.43
C HIS A 49 8.70 -1.08 -21.19
N ALA A 50 7.59 -1.14 -20.46
CA ALA A 50 6.27 -0.83 -20.98
C ALA A 50 5.70 0.41 -20.30
N ASN A 51 5.15 1.34 -21.09
CA ASN A 51 4.44 2.50 -20.56
C ASN A 51 2.94 2.26 -20.59
N TYR A 52 2.32 2.53 -19.45
CA TYR A 52 0.88 2.45 -19.24
C TYR A 52 0.33 3.84 -18.97
N THR A 53 -0.65 4.24 -19.77
CA THR A 53 -1.37 5.51 -19.62
C THR A 53 -2.84 5.23 -19.42
N PHE A 54 -3.52 6.10 -18.68
CA PHE A 54 -4.92 5.91 -18.30
C PHE A 54 -5.77 7.05 -18.86
N ASP A 55 -6.96 6.72 -19.33
CA ASP A 55 -7.92 7.74 -19.76
C ASP A 55 -8.45 8.54 -18.54
N LYS A 56 -8.91 9.77 -18.80
CA LYS A 56 -9.34 10.69 -17.74
C LYS A 56 -10.41 10.10 -16.82
N GLU A 57 -11.36 9.34 -17.38
CA GLU A 57 -12.42 8.69 -16.61
C GLU A 57 -11.87 7.67 -15.59
N ALA A 58 -10.83 6.93 -15.97
CA ALA A 58 -10.16 5.99 -15.06
C ALA A 58 -9.44 6.72 -13.92
N LEU A 59 -8.77 7.83 -14.24
CA LEU A 59 -8.11 8.66 -13.22
C LEU A 59 -9.09 9.30 -12.25
N GLU A 60 -10.30 9.67 -12.71
CA GLU A 60 -11.34 10.24 -11.84
C GLU A 60 -12.06 9.20 -10.98
N LYS A 61 -12.13 7.94 -11.45
CA LYS A 61 -12.75 6.82 -10.70
C LYS A 61 -11.81 6.15 -9.69
N ALA A 62 -10.50 6.21 -9.92
CA ALA A 62 -9.52 5.67 -8.99
C ALA A 62 -9.56 6.43 -7.65
N ARG A 63 -9.54 5.69 -6.53
CA ARG A 63 -9.53 6.30 -5.19
C ARG A 63 -8.11 6.71 -4.78
N HIS A 64 -7.15 5.85 -5.07
CA HIS A 64 -5.73 6.06 -4.81
C HIS A 64 -4.91 5.72 -6.05
N SER A 65 -3.73 6.33 -6.21
CA SER A 65 -2.86 6.01 -7.36
C SER A 65 -2.44 4.55 -7.39
N LYS A 66 -2.43 3.87 -6.24
CA LYS A 66 -2.17 2.43 -6.15
C LYS A 66 -3.21 1.59 -6.91
N ASP A 67 -4.45 2.08 -7.03
CA ASP A 67 -5.52 1.35 -7.73
C ASP A 67 -5.18 1.19 -9.21
N LEU A 68 -4.50 2.19 -9.78
CA LEU A 68 -4.00 2.13 -11.16
C LEU A 68 -2.96 1.01 -11.34
N LEU A 69 -2.20 0.67 -10.30
CA LEU A 69 -1.19 -0.38 -10.38
C LEU A 69 -1.81 -1.77 -10.49
N THR A 70 -2.99 -1.98 -9.91
CA THR A 70 -3.70 -3.28 -9.97
C THR A 70 -4.23 -3.62 -11.36
N THR A 71 -4.15 -2.68 -12.30
CA THR A 71 -4.51 -2.87 -13.71
C THR A 71 -3.33 -3.38 -14.54
N LEU A 72 -2.11 -3.27 -14.01
CA LEU A 72 -0.92 -3.70 -14.71
C LEU A 72 -0.85 -5.24 -14.75
N PRO A 73 -0.30 -5.82 -15.82
CA PRO A 73 -0.09 -7.26 -15.87
C PRO A 73 0.72 -7.71 -14.67
N GLU A 74 0.34 -8.85 -14.11
CA GLU A 74 1.08 -9.54 -13.06
C GLU A 74 1.13 -8.82 -11.71
N LEU A 75 0.46 -7.67 -11.57
CA LEU A 75 0.30 -6.98 -10.29
C LEU A 75 -1.09 -7.23 -9.73
N GLN A 76 -1.15 -7.55 -8.44
CA GLN A 76 -2.41 -7.73 -7.72
C GLN A 76 -2.34 -7.03 -6.36
N LEU A 77 -3.50 -6.66 -5.83
CA LEU A 77 -3.60 -6.20 -4.46
C LEU A 77 -3.67 -7.42 -3.54
N ASP A 78 -2.76 -7.52 -2.58
CA ASP A 78 -2.88 -8.49 -1.50
C ASP A 78 -3.96 -7.97 -0.53
N PRO A 79 -5.07 -8.70 -0.33
CA PRO A 79 -6.16 -8.28 0.55
C PRO A 79 -5.77 -8.27 2.03
N ILE A 80 -4.71 -8.98 2.43
CA ILE A 80 -4.27 -9.10 3.82
C ILE A 80 -3.35 -7.93 4.17
N SER A 81 -2.30 -7.72 3.38
CA SER A 81 -1.33 -6.63 3.63
C SER A 81 -1.80 -5.29 3.06
N ASN A 82 -2.79 -5.29 2.18
CA ASN A 82 -3.26 -4.12 1.42
C ASN A 82 -2.16 -3.47 0.54
N THR A 83 -1.12 -4.23 0.20
CA THR A 83 -0.01 -3.81 -0.67
C THR A 83 -0.10 -4.42 -2.05
N VAL A 84 0.46 -3.76 -3.06
CA VAL A 84 0.54 -4.33 -4.42
C VAL A 84 1.69 -5.34 -4.48
N THR A 85 1.38 -6.56 -4.90
CA THR A 85 2.31 -7.69 -5.00
C THR A 85 2.32 -8.28 -6.42
N SER A 86 3.37 -9.05 -6.74
CA SER A 86 3.47 -9.75 -8.03
C SER A 86 2.82 -11.13 -7.92
N ILE A 87 2.01 -11.51 -8.92
CA ILE A 87 1.52 -12.89 -9.04
C ILE A 87 2.65 -13.91 -9.27
N LYS A 88 3.81 -13.47 -9.77
CA LYS A 88 5.01 -14.32 -9.96
C LYS A 88 5.75 -14.59 -8.64
N GLY A 89 5.40 -13.91 -7.55
CA GLY A 89 6.09 -14.01 -6.27
C GLY A 89 7.44 -13.28 -6.22
N GLY A 90 7.80 -12.53 -7.27
CA GLY A 90 9.03 -11.72 -7.32
C GLY A 90 8.90 -10.42 -6.50
N LYS A 91 10.05 -9.87 -6.12
CA LYS A 91 10.13 -8.61 -5.38
C LYS A 91 9.93 -7.43 -6.32
N ILE A 92 8.97 -6.56 -5.99
CA ILE A 92 8.70 -5.33 -6.75
C ILE A 92 9.31 -4.15 -6.02
N LEU A 93 9.95 -3.25 -6.78
CA LEU A 93 10.34 -1.93 -6.30
C LEU A 93 9.47 -0.86 -6.94
N PHE A 94 8.80 -0.08 -6.11
CA PHE A 94 8.01 1.07 -6.56
C PHE A 94 8.84 2.34 -6.51
N LEU A 95 8.72 3.13 -7.56
CA LEU A 95 9.36 4.44 -7.69
C LEU A 95 8.30 5.51 -7.98
N ILE A 96 8.53 6.71 -7.49
CA ILE A 96 7.83 7.93 -7.91
C ILE A 96 8.87 8.82 -8.56
N ASN A 97 8.69 9.15 -9.85
CA ASN A 97 9.63 9.96 -10.62
C ASN A 97 11.10 9.46 -10.51
N GLY A 98 11.32 8.15 -10.44
CA GLY A 98 12.64 7.51 -10.36
C GLY A 98 13.27 7.40 -8.96
N ILE A 99 12.56 7.84 -7.91
CA ILE A 99 12.97 7.74 -6.50
C ILE A 99 12.12 6.66 -5.82
N GLU A 100 12.74 5.84 -4.96
CA GLU A 100 12.03 4.78 -4.24
C GLU A 100 10.91 5.34 -3.37
N ALA A 101 9.78 4.65 -3.39
CA ALA A 101 8.57 5.09 -2.71
C ALA A 101 7.93 3.95 -1.92
N SER A 102 7.41 4.30 -0.74
CA SER A 102 6.57 3.43 0.07
C SER A 102 5.15 3.31 -0.51
N ASP A 103 4.38 2.33 -0.05
CA ASP A 103 2.95 2.21 -0.38
C ASP A 103 2.15 3.47 0.01
N ASN A 104 2.46 4.07 1.17
CA ASN A 104 1.79 5.28 1.64
C ASN A 104 2.11 6.51 0.77
N GLN A 105 3.36 6.64 0.30
CA GLN A 105 3.74 7.69 -0.65
C GLN A 105 3.05 7.51 -2.00
N ILE A 106 2.82 6.28 -2.46
CA ILE A 106 2.03 6.02 -3.67
C ILE A 106 0.58 6.45 -3.45
N LYS A 107 -0.03 6.10 -2.31
CA LYS A 107 -1.40 6.49 -1.97
C LYS A 107 -1.60 8.00 -1.87
N SER A 108 -0.55 8.74 -1.53
CA SER A 108 -0.63 10.19 -1.42
C SER A 108 -0.71 10.88 -2.78
N ILE A 109 -0.23 10.26 -3.85
CA ILE A 109 -0.38 10.84 -5.17
C ILE A 109 -1.86 10.78 -5.55
N ALA A 110 -2.42 11.94 -5.91
CA ALA A 110 -3.74 11.99 -6.53
C ALA A 110 -3.70 11.26 -7.89
N PRO A 111 -4.62 10.32 -8.17
CA PRO A 111 -4.62 9.58 -9.43
C PRO A 111 -4.58 10.48 -10.66
N THR A 112 -5.27 11.62 -10.62
CA THR A 112 -5.31 12.63 -11.69
C THR A 112 -3.94 13.28 -11.99
N ASN A 113 -2.98 13.19 -11.06
CA ASN A 113 -1.61 13.65 -11.28
C ASN A 113 -0.71 12.56 -11.90
N VAL A 114 -1.16 11.31 -12.02
CA VAL A 114 -0.39 10.25 -12.68
C VAL A 114 -0.43 10.45 -14.19
N VAL A 115 0.73 10.68 -14.79
CA VAL A 115 0.86 10.84 -16.25
C VAL A 115 0.98 9.48 -16.93
N ARG A 116 1.79 8.60 -16.35
CA ARG A 116 1.98 7.22 -16.81
C ARG A 116 2.60 6.37 -15.71
N VAL A 117 2.50 5.06 -15.86
CA VAL A 117 3.26 4.10 -15.07
C VAL A 117 4.19 3.33 -16.01
N GLU A 118 5.48 3.34 -15.69
CA GLU A 118 6.52 2.63 -16.43
C GLU A 118 6.78 1.31 -15.71
N TYR A 119 6.64 0.20 -16.43
CA TYR A 119 6.78 -1.15 -15.93
C TYR A 119 8.00 -1.81 -16.55
N PHE A 120 8.94 -2.23 -15.70
CA PHE A 120 10.18 -2.88 -16.09
C PHE A 120 10.15 -4.35 -15.62
N ASP A 121 9.89 -5.26 -16.56
CA ASP A 121 10.00 -6.72 -16.33
C ASP A 121 11.48 -7.13 -16.13
N ILE A 122 12.40 -6.42 -16.78
CA ILE A 122 13.84 -6.51 -16.54
C ILE A 122 14.27 -5.22 -15.82
N PRO A 123 14.66 -5.29 -14.54
CA PRO A 123 14.96 -4.11 -13.75
C PRO A 123 16.25 -3.43 -14.24
N PRO A 124 16.31 -2.08 -14.24
CA PRO A 124 17.56 -1.38 -14.56
C PRO A 124 18.70 -1.78 -13.63
N THR A 125 19.95 -1.71 -14.11
CA THR A 125 21.16 -2.17 -13.38
C THR A 125 21.28 -1.63 -11.95
N ARG A 126 20.80 -0.40 -11.68
CA ARG A 126 20.82 0.20 -10.34
C ARG A 126 19.87 -0.46 -9.32
N PHE A 127 18.94 -1.28 -9.79
CA PHE A 127 17.88 -1.91 -9.00
C PHE A 127 17.87 -3.44 -9.08
N VAL A 128 18.64 -4.04 -10.01
CA VAL A 128 18.66 -5.49 -10.27
C VAL A 128 18.97 -6.34 -9.03
N THR A 129 19.75 -5.82 -8.08
CA THR A 129 20.09 -6.52 -6.82
C THR A 129 18.98 -6.42 -5.76
N ARG A 130 17.99 -5.54 -5.97
CA ARG A 130 16.99 -5.18 -4.96
C ARG A 130 15.57 -5.60 -5.33
N ALA A 131 15.27 -5.84 -6.60
CA ALA A 131 13.96 -6.22 -7.07
C ALA A 131 14.05 -6.93 -8.43
N ASP A 132 13.09 -7.83 -8.67
CA ASP A 132 12.89 -8.54 -9.93
C ASP A 132 12.07 -7.71 -10.92
N THR A 133 11.24 -6.80 -10.41
CA THR A 133 10.38 -5.92 -11.22
C THR A 133 10.46 -4.51 -10.67
N VAL A 134 10.54 -3.51 -11.55
CA VAL A 134 10.49 -2.09 -11.16
C VAL A 134 9.27 -1.43 -11.75
N VAL A 135 8.53 -0.68 -10.93
CA VAL A 135 7.34 0.06 -11.34
C VAL A 135 7.53 1.53 -10.99
N ASN A 136 7.67 2.38 -11.99
CA ASN A 136 7.86 3.81 -11.82
C ASN A 136 6.59 4.59 -12.14
N ILE A 137 6.03 5.27 -11.15
CA ILE A 137 4.89 6.16 -11.31
C ILE A 137 5.43 7.53 -11.68
N VAL A 138 5.15 7.96 -12.91
CA VAL A 138 5.54 9.27 -13.39
C VAL A 138 4.38 10.23 -13.16
N THR A 139 4.61 11.23 -12.32
CA THR A 139 3.59 12.21 -11.97
C THR A 139 3.81 13.52 -12.71
N ARG A 140 2.72 14.26 -12.92
CA ARG A 140 2.78 15.66 -13.28
C ARG A 140 3.16 16.42 -12.02
N ASN A 141 4.26 17.14 -12.06
CA ASN A 141 4.69 17.92 -10.93
C ASN A 141 3.86 19.21 -10.82
N PRO A 142 2.99 19.37 -9.79
CA PRO A 142 2.22 20.59 -9.62
C PRO A 142 3.12 21.73 -9.10
N GLU A 143 2.80 22.99 -9.43
CA GLU A 143 3.53 24.13 -8.85
C GLU A 143 3.45 24.16 -7.32
N LYS A 144 2.30 23.77 -6.76
CA LYS A 144 2.07 23.52 -5.35
C LYS A 144 1.06 22.39 -5.19
N GLY A 145 1.37 21.40 -4.37
CA GLY A 145 0.49 20.28 -4.05
C GLY A 145 0.60 19.86 -2.59
N TYR A 146 -0.51 19.44 -2.01
CA TYR A 146 -0.55 18.80 -0.69
C TYR A 146 -1.41 17.56 -0.79
N SER A 147 -0.99 16.49 -0.11
CA SER A 147 -1.78 15.26 -0.01
C SER A 147 -1.53 14.61 1.32
N TYR A 148 -2.58 14.11 1.96
CA TYR A 148 -2.46 13.41 3.23
C TYR A 148 -3.55 12.34 3.31
N GLY A 149 -3.34 11.37 4.18
CA GLY A 149 -4.30 10.30 4.40
C GLY A 149 -3.95 9.49 5.62
N ALA A 150 -4.92 8.74 6.10
CA ALA A 150 -4.73 7.78 7.17
C ALA A 150 -5.62 6.58 6.92
N ASP A 151 -5.07 5.39 7.14
CA ASP A 151 -5.78 4.12 7.06
C ASP A 151 -5.74 3.46 8.44
N ILE A 152 -6.89 3.02 8.95
CA ILE A 152 -6.98 2.31 10.23
C ILE A 152 -7.81 1.04 10.02
N THR A 153 -7.28 -0.10 10.47
CA THR A 153 -7.98 -1.38 10.54
C THR A 153 -7.88 -1.91 11.95
N SER A 154 -9.01 -2.07 12.62
CA SER A 154 -9.05 -2.42 14.05
C SER A 154 -10.08 -3.51 14.34
N ALA A 155 -9.76 -4.39 15.28
CA ALA A 155 -10.70 -5.27 15.96
C ALA A 155 -10.54 -5.06 17.47
N PHE A 156 -11.33 -4.12 18.01
CA PHE A 156 -11.19 -3.66 19.39
C PHE A 156 -11.43 -4.76 20.43
N ILE A 157 -12.36 -5.68 20.15
CA ILE A 157 -12.72 -6.78 21.05
C ILE A 157 -11.54 -7.74 21.25
N THR A 158 -10.75 -7.97 20.20
CA THR A 158 -9.62 -8.89 20.22
C THR A 158 -8.27 -8.17 20.36
N GLY A 159 -8.25 -6.86 20.62
CA GLY A 159 -7.00 -6.13 20.84
C GLY A 159 -6.13 -5.94 19.59
N PHE A 160 -6.72 -5.71 18.41
CA PHE A 160 -5.97 -5.52 17.15
C PHE A 160 -6.16 -4.11 16.58
N VAL A 161 -5.06 -3.44 16.22
CA VAL A 161 -5.03 -2.16 15.49
C VAL A 161 -3.84 -2.12 14.52
N ASN A 162 -4.13 -2.00 13.24
CA ASN A 162 -3.22 -1.52 12.20
C ASN A 162 -3.59 -0.07 11.89
N GLY A 163 -2.61 0.82 11.88
CA GLY A 163 -2.81 2.19 11.47
C GLY A 163 -1.65 2.68 10.62
N SER A 164 -1.94 3.55 9.67
CA SER A 164 -0.94 4.31 8.94
C SER A 164 -1.44 5.72 8.70
N ALA A 165 -0.53 6.68 8.65
CA ALA A 165 -0.80 8.05 8.28
C ALA A 165 0.34 8.58 7.43
N TYR A 166 0.01 9.46 6.49
CA TYR A 166 0.99 10.07 5.59
C TYR A 166 0.61 11.50 5.22
N GLY A 167 1.61 12.29 4.87
CA GLY A 167 1.48 13.64 4.38
C GLY A 167 2.63 13.98 3.44
N ASN A 168 2.30 14.60 2.31
CA ASN A 168 3.27 15.06 1.31
C ASN A 168 2.99 16.51 0.92
N TYR A 169 4.07 17.22 0.65
CA TYR A 169 4.10 18.59 0.17
C TYR A 169 5.03 18.73 -1.03
N THR A 170 4.48 19.17 -2.15
CA THR A 170 5.22 19.41 -3.38
C THR A 170 5.22 20.90 -3.72
N LYS A 171 6.38 21.44 -4.10
CA LYS A 171 6.53 22.80 -4.62
C LYS A 171 7.53 22.84 -5.76
N GLY A 172 7.01 22.86 -6.99
CA GLY A 172 7.82 22.74 -8.19
C GLY A 172 8.71 21.51 -8.09
N LYS A 173 10.01 21.61 -8.37
CA LYS A 173 10.93 20.45 -8.35
C LYS A 173 11.23 19.86 -6.96
N ASN A 174 10.67 20.41 -5.88
CA ASN A 174 10.92 19.95 -4.52
C ASN A 174 9.69 19.19 -3.99
N ASP A 175 9.93 18.04 -3.38
CA ASP A 175 8.90 17.22 -2.76
C ASP A 175 9.37 16.78 -1.38
N PHE A 176 8.48 16.83 -0.40
CA PHE A 176 8.74 16.41 0.98
C PHE A 176 7.60 15.56 1.50
N GLY A 177 7.94 14.38 2.03
CA GLY A 177 7.00 13.40 2.54
C GLY A 177 7.29 12.95 3.97
N LEU A 178 6.22 12.71 4.72
CA LEU A 178 6.25 12.13 6.06
C LEU A 178 5.20 11.03 6.16
N GLU A 179 5.57 9.90 6.78
CA GLU A 179 4.66 8.80 7.05
C GLU A 179 4.91 8.19 8.43
N TYR A 180 3.88 7.55 8.98
CA TYR A 180 3.93 6.85 10.25
C TYR A 180 3.04 5.61 10.21
N ASN A 181 3.52 4.49 10.74
CA ASN A 181 2.77 3.25 10.83
C ASN A 181 2.70 2.81 12.30
N ILE A 182 1.52 2.38 12.75
CA ILE A 182 1.27 1.88 14.09
C ILE A 182 0.65 0.48 14.03
N ASN A 183 1.15 -0.38 14.90
CA ASN A 183 0.79 -1.78 14.97
C ASN A 183 0.60 -2.14 16.44
N LEU A 184 -0.62 -2.51 16.85
CA LEU A 184 -0.95 -2.93 18.22
C LEU A 184 -1.76 -4.22 18.21
N ARG A 185 -1.27 -5.25 18.91
CA ARG A 185 -1.82 -6.62 18.98
C ARG A 185 -1.72 -7.03 20.43
N ASP A 186 -2.83 -7.44 20.99
CA ASP A 186 -2.96 -7.87 22.38
C ASP A 186 -3.66 -9.24 22.39
N TYR A 187 -2.92 -10.27 21.96
CA TYR A 187 -3.40 -11.64 21.92
C TYR A 187 -2.70 -12.46 23.01
N ASP A 188 -3.44 -12.81 24.06
CA ASP A 188 -2.88 -13.48 25.24
C ASP A 188 -2.83 -15.01 25.13
N ASN A 189 -3.69 -15.60 24.30
CA ASN A 189 -3.89 -17.05 24.22
C ASN A 189 -3.68 -17.56 22.79
N ARG A 190 -2.48 -17.33 22.23
CA ARG A 190 -2.15 -17.81 20.89
C ARG A 190 -1.72 -19.27 20.99
N ILE A 191 -2.46 -20.15 20.30
CA ILE A 191 -2.11 -21.56 20.18
C ILE A 191 -1.38 -21.75 18.86
N VAL A 192 -0.15 -22.27 18.91
CA VAL A 192 0.71 -22.52 17.76
C VAL A 192 1.00 -24.02 17.66
N ASP A 193 0.52 -24.64 16.60
CA ASP A 193 0.85 -26.03 16.26
C ASP A 193 2.07 -26.06 15.33
N LYS A 194 3.21 -26.56 15.83
CA LYS A 194 4.45 -26.75 15.07
C LYS A 194 4.57 -28.21 14.65
N ILE A 195 4.52 -28.46 13.35
CA ILE A 195 4.70 -29.81 12.78
C ILE A 195 6.01 -29.82 11.99
N TYR A 196 6.93 -30.70 12.39
CA TYR A 196 8.18 -30.96 11.68
C TYR A 196 8.16 -32.37 11.09
N GLU A 197 8.21 -32.46 9.76
CA GLU A 197 8.24 -33.71 9.03
C GLU A 197 9.45 -33.77 8.10
N TYR A 198 10.20 -34.87 8.16
CA TYR A 198 11.32 -35.11 7.26
C TYR A 198 11.52 -36.61 7.02
N ASP A 199 12.04 -36.95 5.84
CA ASP A 199 12.42 -38.32 5.50
C ASP A 199 13.93 -38.48 5.65
N LEU A 200 14.37 -39.51 6.36
CA LEU A 200 15.79 -39.86 6.51
C LEU A 200 15.95 -41.37 6.36
N ASN A 201 16.78 -41.81 5.40
CA ASN A 201 17.03 -43.22 5.13
C ASN A 201 15.76 -44.06 4.88
N ASN A 202 14.84 -43.57 4.04
CA ASN A 202 13.53 -44.19 3.77
C ASN A 202 12.61 -44.34 5.00
N LEU A 203 12.89 -43.65 6.10
CA LEU A 203 12.04 -43.57 7.28
C LEU A 203 11.46 -42.15 7.40
N ARG A 204 10.15 -42.07 7.60
CA ARG A 204 9.43 -40.81 7.81
C ARG A 204 9.44 -40.46 9.30
N TYR A 205 9.98 -39.30 9.62
CA TYR A 205 9.98 -38.74 10.98
C TYR A 205 8.94 -37.62 11.05
N ARG A 206 8.16 -37.61 12.13
CA ARG A 206 7.15 -36.58 12.41
C ARG A 206 7.22 -36.18 13.87
N SER A 207 7.38 -34.89 14.12
CA SER A 207 7.24 -34.27 15.43
C SER A 207 6.10 -33.26 15.37
N ALA A 208 5.22 -33.28 16.37
CA ALA A 208 4.15 -32.29 16.52
C ALA A 208 4.22 -31.72 17.93
N GLU A 209 4.30 -30.40 18.03
CA GLU A 209 4.35 -29.66 19.28
C GLU A 209 3.26 -28.59 19.26
N GLN A 210 2.49 -28.48 20.35
CA GLN A 210 1.52 -27.42 20.54
C GLN A 210 2.03 -26.48 21.63
N GLN A 211 2.19 -25.20 21.28
CA GLN A 211 2.63 -24.15 22.20
C GLN A 211 1.47 -23.19 22.45
N ASN A 212 1.31 -22.74 23.70
CA ASN A 212 0.43 -21.63 24.05
C ASN A 212 1.31 -20.46 24.51
N ASP A 213 1.25 -19.35 23.78
CA ASP A 213 2.04 -18.16 24.05
C ASP A 213 1.23 -16.86 23.88
N HIS A 214 1.82 -15.75 24.31
CA HIS A 214 1.29 -14.42 24.04
C HIS A 214 1.90 -13.86 22.75
N PHE A 215 1.18 -12.99 22.06
CA PHE A 215 1.74 -12.28 20.91
C PHE A 215 2.88 -11.35 21.35
N GLY A 216 3.97 -11.36 20.60
CA GLY A 216 5.14 -10.50 20.80
C GLY A 216 5.59 -9.88 19.48
N TYR A 217 6.08 -8.64 19.54
CA TYR A 217 6.60 -7.89 18.37
C TYR A 217 8.09 -8.15 18.09
N THR A 218 8.62 -9.27 18.58
CA THR A 218 10.05 -9.59 18.50
C THR A 218 10.24 -10.82 17.61
N ASP A 219 11.31 -10.78 16.81
CA ASP A 219 11.81 -11.90 16.02
C ASP A 219 12.48 -12.97 16.91
#